data_AF-A0A2H5QI29-F1
#
_entry.id   AF-A0A2H5QI29-F1
#
_cell.length_a   1.000
_cell.length_b   1.000
_cell.length_c   1.000
_cell.angle_alpha   90.00
_cell.angle_beta   90.00
_cell.angle_gamma   90.00
#
_symmetry.space_group_name_H-M   'P 1'
#
loop_
_entity.id
_entity.type
_entity.pdbx_description
1 polymer ?
#
loop_
_entity_poly.entity_id
_entity_poly.type
_entity_poly.pdbx_seq_one_letter_code
_entity_poly.pdbx_strand_id
1 'polypeptide(L)'
;MKKCSLLIGLKLVLFHLTQIVLPVFYRVDPSYVRNQTGSFGDSFSKLQERFKQNLEKLQTWRKGLREAVGLSGFHYRSIRPESELINEVVNHILKRLLEEVFRPRDNKSQLVEVESRVEEIESLLSVESKDVYALGIWGIGGIGKTTIARATFDKISR
;
A
#
# COMPACT_ATOMS: atom_id res chain seq x y z
N MET A 1 -7.22 -42.84 -12.59
CA MET A 1 -6.10 -42.57 -13.51
C MET A 1 -6.33 -41.23 -14.18
N LYS A 2 -5.37 -40.29 -14.04
CA LYS A 2 -4.99 -39.18 -14.97
C LYS A 2 -6.13 -38.23 -15.44
N LYS A 3 -6.22 -36.97 -15.01
CA LYS A 3 -5.34 -35.76 -15.16
C LYS A 3 -5.92 -34.79 -16.20
N CYS A 4 -5.99 -33.52 -15.79
CA CYS A 4 -5.69 -32.30 -16.57
C CYS A 4 -6.67 -31.93 -17.70
N SER A 5 -7.01 -30.66 -17.99
CA SER A 5 -6.73 -29.33 -17.46
C SER A 5 -7.60 -28.38 -18.29
N LEU A 6 -8.16 -27.31 -17.73
CA LEU A 6 -8.41 -26.10 -18.52
C LEU A 6 -8.41 -24.86 -17.62
N LEU A 7 -7.22 -24.25 -17.60
CA LEU A 7 -6.91 -22.82 -17.59
C LEU A 7 -7.65 -21.91 -16.59
N ILE A 8 -6.96 -21.71 -15.47
CA ILE A 8 -6.94 -20.46 -14.72
C ILE A 8 -6.47 -19.35 -15.68
N GLY A 9 -7.36 -18.40 -15.95
CA GLY A 9 -7.09 -17.20 -16.72
C GLY A 9 -7.29 -15.94 -15.90
N LEU A 10 -6.76 -15.89 -14.66
CA LEU A 10 -6.52 -14.62 -14.00
C LEU A 10 -5.33 -13.97 -14.70
N LYS A 11 -5.62 -13.26 -15.79
CA LYS A 11 -4.68 -12.33 -16.41
C LYS A 11 -4.52 -11.18 -15.42
N LEU A 12 -3.64 -11.40 -14.43
CA LEU A 12 -2.97 -10.32 -13.73
C LEU A 12 -2.41 -9.41 -14.82
N VAL A 13 -3.08 -8.28 -14.99
CA VAL A 13 -2.51 -7.14 -15.70
C VAL A 13 -1.26 -6.80 -14.90
N LEU A 14 -0.12 -7.30 -15.39
CA LEU A 14 1.22 -6.91 -15.01
C LEU A 14 1.34 -5.40 -15.28
N PHE A 15 0.89 -4.60 -14.33
CA PHE A 15 1.50 -3.32 -14.07
C PHE A 15 2.75 -3.64 -13.25
N HIS A 16 3.92 -3.23 -13.73
CA HIS A 16 5.18 -3.29 -13.00
C HIS A 16 5.03 -2.48 -11.70
N LEU A 17 4.53 -3.10 -10.62
CA LEU A 17 4.55 -2.50 -9.29
C LEU A 17 5.77 -3.04 -8.58
N THR A 18 6.76 -2.17 -8.42
CA THR A 18 7.80 -2.28 -7.40
C THR A 18 7.16 -2.71 -6.08
N GLN A 19 7.53 -3.88 -5.56
CA GLN A 19 7.01 -4.35 -4.29
C GLN A 19 7.55 -3.45 -3.18
N ILE A 20 6.68 -2.70 -2.52
CA ILE A 20 7.05 -1.84 -1.39
C ILE A 20 7.16 -2.72 -0.14
N VAL A 21 8.35 -2.72 0.47
CA VAL A 21 8.62 -3.40 1.74
C VAL A 21 8.84 -2.34 2.82
N LEU A 22 8.13 -2.47 3.95
CA LEU A 22 8.20 -1.54 5.07
C LEU A 22 8.42 -2.32 6.38
N PRO A 23 9.64 -2.38 6.91
CA PRO A 23 9.91 -3.12 8.14
C PRO A 23 9.43 -2.35 9.38
N VAL A 24 8.80 -3.08 10.30
CA VAL A 24 8.37 -2.57 11.62
C VAL A 24 9.05 -3.41 12.70
N PHE A 25 9.94 -2.79 13.46
CA PHE A 25 10.69 -3.43 14.54
C PHE A 25 10.00 -3.19 15.88
N TYR A 26 9.11 -4.11 16.24
CA TYR A 26 8.33 -4.04 17.47
C TYR A 26 9.03 -4.74 18.63
N ARG A 27 9.31 -3.99 19.70
CA ARG A 27 10.00 -4.45 20.93
C ARG A 27 11.29 -5.26 20.68
N VAL A 28 11.91 -5.06 19.53
CA VAL A 28 13.18 -5.67 19.14
C VAL A 28 14.13 -4.58 18.67
N ASP A 29 15.39 -4.69 19.07
CA ASP A 29 16.44 -3.82 18.55
C ASP A 29 16.84 -4.29 17.14
N PRO A 30 16.79 -3.43 16.11
CA PRO A 30 17.19 -3.79 14.75
C PRO A 30 18.63 -4.30 14.67
N SER A 31 19.52 -3.86 15.57
CA SER A 31 20.90 -4.36 15.61
C SER A 31 20.96 -5.87 15.94
N TYR A 32 20.07 -6.35 16.82
CA TYR A 32 19.94 -7.77 17.15
C TYR A 32 19.39 -8.57 15.96
N VAL A 33 18.48 -7.99 15.19
CA VAL A 33 17.98 -8.61 13.94
C VAL A 33 19.07 -8.65 12.88
N ARG A 34 19.86 -7.57 12.71
CA ARG A 34 20.91 -7.44 11.68
C ARG A 34 22.07 -8.40 11.90
N ASN A 35 22.48 -8.55 13.16
CA ASN A 35 23.61 -9.37 13.56
C ASN A 35 23.20 -10.77 14.01
N GLN A 36 21.89 -11.03 14.14
CA GLN A 36 21.33 -12.26 14.71
C GLN A 36 21.93 -12.56 16.09
N THR A 37 21.90 -11.57 16.98
CA THR A 37 22.44 -11.63 18.34
C THR A 37 21.34 -11.41 19.39
N GLY A 38 21.67 -11.58 20.67
CA GLY A 38 20.71 -11.47 21.77
C GLY A 38 19.57 -12.50 21.66
N SER A 39 18.40 -12.17 22.19
CA SER A 39 17.23 -13.06 22.19
C SER A 39 16.73 -13.42 20.78
N PHE A 40 16.92 -12.53 19.80
CA PHE A 40 16.63 -12.81 18.40
C PHE A 40 17.61 -13.86 17.86
N GLY A 41 18.90 -13.70 18.17
CA GLY A 41 19.95 -14.68 17.85
C GLY A 41 19.67 -16.06 18.41
N ASP A 42 19.32 -16.16 19.70
CA ASP A 42 18.99 -17.45 20.34
C ASP A 42 17.86 -18.19 19.62
N SER A 43 16.84 -17.43 19.19
CA SER A 43 15.71 -17.95 18.42
C SER A 43 16.14 -18.37 17.01
N PHE A 44 17.02 -17.58 16.37
CA PHE A 44 17.56 -17.89 15.06
C PHE A 44 18.47 -19.13 15.10
N SER A 45 19.27 -19.35 16.14
CA SER A 45 20.08 -20.55 16.31
C SER A 45 19.23 -21.82 16.40
N LYS A 46 18.10 -21.78 17.13
CA LYS A 46 17.14 -22.89 17.15
C LYS A 46 16.55 -23.17 15.76
N LEU A 47 16.33 -22.13 14.96
CA LEU A 47 15.89 -22.26 13.57
C LEU A 47 16.99 -22.90 12.70
N GLN A 48 18.26 -22.51 12.90
CA GLN A 48 19.39 -23.10 12.19
C GLN A 48 19.50 -24.61 12.45
N GLU A 49 19.35 -25.06 13.70
CA GLU A 49 19.37 -26.49 14.02
C GLU A 49 18.26 -27.28 13.31
N ARG A 50 17.04 -26.71 13.24
CA ARG A 50 15.91 -27.34 12.54
C ARG A 50 16.12 -27.43 11.04
N PHE A 51 16.85 -26.47 10.45
CA PHE A 51 17.08 -26.36 9.01
C PHE A 51 18.53 -26.65 8.61
N LYS A 52 19.29 -27.38 9.44
CA LYS A 52 20.72 -27.66 9.21
C LYS A 52 21.03 -28.35 7.88
N GLN A 53 20.07 -29.10 7.35
CA GLN A 53 20.19 -29.75 6.02
C GLN A 53 19.92 -28.80 4.84
N ASN A 54 19.37 -27.61 5.10
CA ASN A 54 18.99 -26.60 4.10
C ASN A 54 19.84 -25.33 4.25
N LEU A 55 21.16 -25.47 4.12
CA LEU A 55 22.11 -24.37 4.33
C LEU A 55 21.85 -23.17 3.40
N GLU A 56 21.48 -23.41 2.14
CA GLU A 56 21.15 -22.35 1.19
C GLU A 56 20.01 -21.46 1.71
N LYS A 57 18.94 -22.08 2.24
CA LYS A 57 17.79 -21.38 2.81
C LYS A 57 18.17 -20.53 4.01
N LEU A 58 19.04 -21.06 4.88
CA LEU A 58 19.55 -20.33 6.04
C LEU A 58 20.37 -19.10 5.62
N GLN A 59 21.19 -19.22 4.56
CA GLN A 59 21.95 -18.09 4.02
C GLN A 59 21.02 -17.03 3.42
N THR A 60 19.99 -17.45 2.67
CA THR A 60 18.97 -16.55 2.10
C THR A 60 18.22 -15.78 3.19
N TRP A 61 17.82 -16.45 4.28
CA TRP A 61 17.18 -15.77 5.41
C TRP A 61 18.12 -14.81 6.13
N ARG A 62 19.37 -15.21 6.35
CA ARG A 62 20.38 -14.35 7.00
C ARG A 62 20.64 -13.09 6.17
N LYS A 63 20.74 -13.23 4.85
CA LYS A 63 20.85 -12.11 3.91
C LYS A 63 19.60 -11.24 3.92
N GLY A 64 18.41 -11.83 3.80
CA GLY A 64 17.14 -11.10 3.78
C GLY A 64 16.87 -10.32 5.07
N LEU A 65 17.20 -10.88 6.24
CA LEU A 65 17.09 -10.17 7.52
C LEU A 65 18.05 -8.98 7.60
N ARG A 66 19.28 -9.14 7.10
CA ARG A 66 20.26 -8.05 7.04
C ARG A 66 19.82 -6.94 6.08
N GLU A 67 19.29 -7.30 4.91
CA GLU A 67 18.75 -6.35 3.94
C GLU A 67 17.52 -5.63 4.48
N ALA A 68 16.61 -6.33 5.14
CA ALA A 68 15.42 -5.75 5.75
C ALA A 68 15.77 -4.70 6.82
N VAL A 69 16.82 -4.90 7.62
CA VAL A 69 17.30 -3.87 8.57
C VAL A 69 17.97 -2.69 7.86
N GLY A 70 18.49 -2.87 6.65
CA GLY A 70 19.02 -1.78 5.83
C GLY A 70 17.94 -0.89 5.21
N LEU A 71 16.67 -1.33 5.21
CA LEU A 71 15.55 -0.53 4.73
C LEU A 71 15.13 0.49 5.80
N SER A 72 14.73 1.69 5.38
CA SER A 72 14.09 2.66 6.27
C SER A 72 12.77 2.09 6.79
N GLY A 73 12.61 2.04 8.11
CA GLY A 73 11.44 1.43 8.76
C GLY A 73 11.14 2.06 10.11
N PHE A 74 10.16 1.48 10.80
CA PHE A 74 9.65 1.98 12.07
C PHE A 74 10.25 1.25 13.26
N HIS A 75 10.62 1.97 14.31
CA HIS A 75 11.22 1.42 15.52
C HIS A 75 10.37 1.73 16.75
N TYR A 76 9.95 0.70 17.48
CA TYR A 76 9.13 0.86 18.69
C TYR A 76 9.79 1.73 19.78
N ARG A 77 11.12 1.79 19.83
CA ARG A 77 11.82 2.60 20.85
C ARG A 77 11.82 4.09 20.52
N SER A 78 11.68 4.48 19.26
CA SER A 78 11.69 5.89 18.86
C SER A 78 10.30 6.52 18.91
N ILE A 79 9.23 5.72 18.83
CA ILE A 79 7.84 6.22 18.76
C ILE A 79 7.04 5.58 19.88
N ARG A 80 6.61 6.40 20.85
CA ARG A 80 5.80 5.99 21.98
C ARG A 80 4.79 7.08 22.30
N PRO A 81 3.53 6.70 22.64
CA PRO A 81 2.99 5.34 22.89
C PRO A 81 2.81 4.43 21.66
N GLU A 82 2.47 3.14 21.89
CA GLU A 82 2.22 2.14 20.82
C GLU A 82 1.15 2.58 19.82
N SER A 83 0.14 3.32 20.28
CA SER A 83 -0.89 3.91 19.43
C SER A 83 -0.33 4.91 18.42
N GLU A 84 0.69 5.68 18.78
CA GLU A 84 1.35 6.61 17.85
C GLU A 84 2.13 5.87 16.79
N LEU A 85 2.86 4.80 17.17
CA LEU A 85 3.56 3.94 16.21
C LEU A 85 2.59 3.35 15.18
N ILE A 86 1.43 2.86 15.63
CA ILE A 86 0.39 2.32 14.74
C ILE A 86 -0.11 3.42 13.80
N ASN A 87 -0.46 4.60 14.33
CA ASN A 87 -0.94 5.71 13.53
C ASN A 87 0.09 6.16 12.49
N GLU A 88 1.37 6.23 12.85
CA GLU A 88 2.43 6.63 11.93
C GLU A 88 2.62 5.61 10.80
N VAL A 89 2.61 4.31 11.13
CA VAL A 89 2.66 3.23 10.13
C VAL A 89 1.47 3.30 9.18
N VAL A 90 0.25 3.45 9.71
CA VAL A 90 -0.98 3.55 8.91
C VAL A 90 -0.94 4.77 8.00
N ASN A 91 -0.62 5.95 8.54
CA ASN A 91 -0.53 7.18 7.77
C ASN A 91 0.53 7.11 6.67
N HIS A 92 1.68 6.49 6.96
CA HIS A 92 2.74 6.31 5.97
C HIS A 92 2.33 5.38 4.83
N ILE A 93 1.62 4.29 5.14
CA ILE A 93 1.08 3.38 4.13
C ILE A 93 0.02 4.10 3.29
N LEU A 94 -0.94 4.79 3.92
CA LEU A 94 -1.98 5.53 3.23
C LEU A 94 -1.40 6.58 2.29
N LYS A 95 -0.46 7.39 2.78
CA LYS A 95 0.23 8.41 1.96
C LYS A 95 0.92 7.79 0.74
N ARG A 96 1.69 6.71 0.94
CA ARG A 96 2.35 6.02 -0.18
C ARG A 96 1.37 5.42 -1.18
N LEU A 97 0.27 4.84 -0.71
CA LEU A 97 -0.78 4.32 -1.60
C LEU A 97 -1.43 5.45 -2.39
N LEU A 98 -1.69 6.60 -1.76
CA LEU A 98 -2.24 7.77 -2.44
C LEU A 98 -1.28 8.29 -3.52
N GLU A 99 0.01 8.39 -3.20
CA GLU A 99 1.04 8.88 -4.14
C GLU A 99 1.28 7.93 -5.33
N GLU A 100 1.29 6.61 -5.09
CA GLU A 100 1.60 5.60 -6.12
C GLU A 100 0.38 5.17 -6.95
N VAL A 101 -0.81 5.10 -6.35
CA VAL A 101 -2.04 4.61 -7.00
C VAL A 101 -2.86 5.75 -7.62
N PHE A 102 -2.84 6.94 -7.03
CA PHE A 102 -3.68 8.07 -7.45
C PHE A 102 -2.89 9.20 -8.11
N ARG A 103 -1.66 8.93 -8.57
CA ARG A 103 -0.91 9.89 -9.37
C ARG A 103 -1.76 10.32 -10.56
N PRO A 104 -2.14 11.61 -10.68
CA PRO A 104 -2.88 12.08 -11.83
C PRO A 104 -1.98 11.86 -13.03
N ARG A 105 -2.43 11.02 -13.97
CA ARG A 105 -1.79 10.98 -15.28
C ARG A 105 -1.98 12.40 -15.84
N ASP A 106 -0.89 13.08 -16.17
CA ASP A 106 -0.93 14.43 -16.73
C ASP A 106 -1.58 14.38 -18.12
N ASN A 107 -2.91 14.50 -18.17
CA ASN A 107 -3.67 14.72 -19.40
C ASN A 107 -4.39 16.07 -19.32
N LYS A 108 -3.58 17.14 -19.21
CA LYS A 108 -3.99 18.56 -19.15
C LYS A 108 -5.07 19.00 -20.14
N SER A 109 -5.17 18.38 -21.32
CA SER A 109 -6.14 18.79 -22.34
C SER A 109 -7.55 18.22 -22.16
N GLN A 110 -7.71 17.12 -21.41
CA GLN A 110 -9.03 16.53 -21.13
C GLN A 110 -9.63 17.02 -19.80
N LEU A 111 -8.84 17.77 -19.02
CA LEU A 111 -9.20 18.23 -17.68
C LEU A 111 -10.10 19.45 -17.68
N VAL A 112 -9.97 20.39 -18.63
CA VAL A 112 -10.70 21.67 -18.57
C VAL A 112 -12.23 21.50 -18.58
N GLU A 113 -12.77 20.55 -19.38
CA GLU A 113 -14.22 20.27 -19.39
C GLU A 113 -14.67 19.39 -18.22
N VAL A 114 -13.77 18.53 -17.71
CA VAL A 114 -14.09 17.68 -16.55
C VAL A 114 -14.06 18.52 -15.27
N GLU A 115 -13.09 19.42 -15.12
CA GLU A 115 -12.94 20.34 -13.99
C GLU A 115 -14.14 21.27 -13.84
N SER A 116 -14.65 21.85 -14.94
CA SER A 116 -15.84 22.71 -14.88
C SER A 116 -17.09 21.95 -14.42
N ARG A 117 -17.29 20.71 -14.89
CA ARG A 117 -18.40 19.85 -14.44
C ARG A 117 -18.23 19.38 -12.99
N VAL A 118 -16.99 19.18 -12.54
CA VAL A 118 -16.68 18.85 -11.14
C VAL A 118 -16.97 20.04 -10.22
N GLU A 119 -16.61 21.25 -10.63
CA GLU A 119 -16.94 22.49 -9.90
C GLU A 119 -18.46 22.73 -9.81
N GLU A 120 -19.19 22.46 -10.90
CA GLU A 120 -20.66 22.50 -10.89
C GLU A 120 -21.25 21.52 -9.87
N ILE A 121 -20.79 20.26 -9.88
CA ILE A 121 -21.23 19.25 -8.91
C ILE A 121 -20.87 19.65 -7.47
N GLU A 122 -19.67 20.19 -7.24
CA GLU A 122 -19.22 20.66 -5.93
C GLU A 122 -20.09 21.80 -5.41
N SER A 123 -20.48 22.75 -6.26
CA SER A 123 -21.40 23.83 -5.89
C SER A 123 -22.78 23.30 -5.48
N LEU A 124 -23.27 22.22 -6.12
CA LEU A 124 -24.52 21.56 -5.78
C LEU A 124 -24.43 20.78 -4.45
N LEU A 125 -23.25 20.26 -4.12
CA LEU A 125 -22.99 19.53 -2.88
C LEU A 125 -22.66 20.46 -1.70
N SER A 126 -22.19 21.69 -1.96
CA SER A 126 -21.80 22.69 -0.95
C SER A 126 -22.98 23.36 -0.22
N VAL A 127 -24.14 22.71 -0.19
CA VAL A 127 -25.26 23.14 0.67
C VAL A 127 -24.89 22.73 2.10
N GLU A 128 -24.75 23.71 3.00
CA GLU A 128 -24.36 23.56 4.42
C GLU A 128 -25.36 22.72 5.24
N SER A 129 -25.51 21.45 4.93
CA SER A 129 -26.39 20.53 5.62
C SER A 129 -25.63 19.28 6.04
N LYS A 130 -26.04 18.69 7.17
CA LYS A 130 -25.50 17.44 7.70
C LYS A 130 -26.18 16.19 7.09
N ASP A 131 -26.95 16.37 6.03
CA ASP A 131 -27.73 15.30 5.40
C ASP A 131 -26.89 14.48 4.41
N VAL A 132 -27.31 13.23 4.18
CA VAL A 132 -26.67 12.33 3.22
C VAL A 132 -27.30 12.53 1.85
N TYR A 133 -26.49 12.88 0.85
CA TYR A 133 -26.92 13.10 -0.53
C TYR A 133 -26.54 11.94 -1.44
N ALA A 134 -27.47 11.54 -2.32
CA ALA A 134 -27.21 10.62 -3.41
C ALA A 134 -27.22 11.39 -4.74
N LEU A 135 -26.10 11.40 -5.45
CA LEU A 135 -25.94 12.07 -6.75
C LEU A 135 -25.90 11.03 -7.88
N GLY A 136 -26.74 11.22 -8.89
CA GLY A 136 -26.76 10.40 -10.10
C GLY A 136 -26.26 11.17 -11.33
N ILE A 137 -25.25 10.62 -12.04
CA ILE A 137 -24.77 11.17 -13.31
C ILE A 137 -25.32 10.31 -14.47
N TRP A 138 -26.16 10.90 -15.33
CA TRP A 138 -26.73 10.26 -16.52
C TRP A 138 -26.28 10.98 -17.81
N GLY A 139 -26.10 10.19 -18.87
CA GLY A 139 -25.85 10.61 -20.24
C GLY A 139 -25.63 9.40 -21.16
N ILE A 140 -25.42 9.65 -22.45
CA ILE A 140 -25.15 8.63 -23.48
C ILE A 140 -23.87 7.83 -23.14
N GLY A 141 -23.74 6.61 -23.69
CA GLY A 141 -22.53 5.80 -23.54
C GLY A 141 -21.27 6.54 -24.04
N GLY A 142 -20.14 6.37 -23.36
CA GLY A 142 -18.86 6.96 -23.78
C GLY A 142 -18.65 8.45 -23.45
N ILE A 143 -19.67 9.19 -22.99
CA ILE A 143 -19.59 10.64 -22.70
C ILE A 143 -18.71 11.03 -21.49
N GLY A 144 -18.10 10.06 -20.80
CA GLY A 144 -17.20 10.35 -19.68
C GLY A 144 -17.85 10.45 -18.29
N LYS A 145 -19.07 9.92 -18.08
CA LYS A 145 -19.75 9.92 -16.76
C LYS A 145 -18.88 9.37 -15.63
N THR A 146 -18.29 8.20 -15.84
CA THR A 146 -17.41 7.55 -14.87
C THR A 146 -16.15 8.38 -14.61
N THR A 147 -15.66 9.10 -15.63
CA THR A 147 -14.51 10.00 -15.51
C THR A 147 -14.84 11.19 -14.60
N ILE A 148 -16.01 11.82 -14.79
CA ILE A 148 -16.47 12.94 -13.96
C ILE A 148 -16.76 12.48 -12.53
N ALA A 149 -17.42 11.34 -12.34
CA ALA A 149 -17.66 10.77 -11.01
C ALA A 149 -16.36 10.54 -10.25
N ARG A 150 -15.35 9.98 -10.92
CA ARG A 150 -14.04 9.73 -10.34
C ARG A 150 -13.31 11.02 -9.99
N ALA A 151 -13.25 11.99 -10.92
CA ALA A 151 -12.61 13.27 -10.67
C ALA A 151 -13.27 14.06 -9.51
N THR A 152 -14.60 13.99 -9.39
CA THR A 152 -15.35 14.60 -8.28
C THR A 152 -14.98 13.93 -6.95
N PHE A 153 -14.99 12.61 -6.91
CA PHE A 153 -14.59 11.86 -5.71
C PHE A 153 -13.16 12.19 -5.29
N ASP A 154 -12.22 12.17 -6.24
CA ASP A 154 -10.80 12.47 -5.97
C ASP A 154 -10.60 13.91 -5.48
N LYS A 155 -11.47 14.86 -5.88
CA LYS A 155 -11.43 16.27 -5.43
C LYS A 155 -11.99 16.45 -4.01
N ILE A 156 -13.14 15.83 -3.71
CA ILE A 156 -13.84 15.99 -2.41
C ILE A 156 -13.22 15.12 -1.30
N SER A 157 -12.58 14.00 -1.66
CA SER A 157 -11.95 13.08 -0.69
C SER A 157 -10.55 13.49 -0.24
N ARG A 158 -10.01 14.60 -0.77
CA ARG A 158 -8.77 15.24 -0.29
C ARG A 158 -9.02 16.11 0.92
#